data_AF-A0AAW0TC01-F1
#
_entry.id   AF-A0AAW0TC01-F1
#
_cell.length_a   1.000
_cell.length_b   1.000
_cell.length_c   1.000
_cell.angle_alpha   90.00
_cell.angle_beta   90.00
_cell.angle_gamma   90.00
#
_symmetry.space_group_name_H-M   'P 1'
#
loop_
_entity.id
_entity.type
_entity.pdbx_description
1 polymer ?
#
loop_
_entity_poly.entity_id
_entity_poly.type
_entity_poly.pdbx_seq_one_letter_code
_entity_poly.pdbx_strand_id
1 'polypeptide(L)'
;MAVKGLRKAERSQQEEMRLLWVLLVAVLVVGASANVTKKTHKKATTAEEKKHFEEIEKKLENLKELEEELERELEVVEEEEEEEEAEEEEEEAVTQDQEEEVTEEQEEEVTEDQEEEEQEEQETEEMSEEYQPQENPGDGCLGVYCGAGRMCVVNDNGDGECACINACDMEDDARRRVCSNYNETWMSDCELYRQRCLCEEEDPSCLDPENRHVHIEYYGECQQMPECVDEELEDFPRRMSEWLFHIMRDMAERHTLSEHYVRLEREAEEDPKKQWSYAVVWKWCELDSHPKDKTVSRHELFPIRAPLYTLENCVATFLDSCDTNDDHAITLREWATCTKLSEDDLEKFENFCEGMREE
;
A
#
# COMPACT_ATOMS: atom_id res chain seq x y z
N MET A 1 -5.64 4.00 -26.57
CA MET A 1 -5.92 2.89 -27.51
C MET A 1 -5.08 1.61 -27.27
N ALA A 2 -3.86 1.68 -26.71
CA ALA A 2 -3.04 0.48 -26.45
C ALA A 2 -3.49 -0.36 -25.23
N VAL A 3 -4.14 0.25 -24.23
CA VAL A 3 -4.63 -0.42 -23.00
C VAL A 3 -5.82 -1.35 -23.26
N LYS A 4 -6.73 -0.97 -24.18
CA LYS A 4 -7.88 -1.79 -24.60
C LYS A 4 -7.48 -3.10 -25.31
N GLY A 5 -6.28 -3.15 -25.91
CA GLY A 5 -5.75 -4.34 -26.60
C GLY A 5 -5.12 -5.38 -25.67
N LEU A 6 -4.54 -4.94 -24.54
CA LEU A 6 -3.89 -5.82 -23.56
C LEU A 6 -4.93 -6.50 -22.64
N ARG A 7 -5.92 -5.76 -22.13
CA ARG A 7 -7.02 -6.33 -21.31
C ARG A 7 -7.84 -7.40 -22.07
N LYS A 8 -8.00 -7.24 -23.39
CA LYS A 8 -8.69 -8.21 -24.26
C LYS A 8 -7.86 -9.48 -24.49
N ALA A 9 -6.53 -9.39 -24.47
CA ALA A 9 -5.64 -10.55 -24.58
C ALA A 9 -5.56 -11.33 -23.25
N GLU A 10 -5.67 -10.63 -22.11
CA GLU A 10 -5.70 -11.21 -20.76
C GLU A 10 -7.02 -11.93 -20.44
N ARG A 11 -8.18 -11.33 -20.73
CA ARG A 11 -9.50 -12.02 -20.63
C ARG A 11 -9.52 -13.28 -21.51
N SER A 12 -8.94 -13.21 -22.72
CA SER A 12 -8.87 -14.36 -23.63
C SER A 12 -7.98 -15.50 -23.12
N GLN A 13 -6.87 -15.22 -22.43
CA GLN A 13 -6.05 -16.26 -21.80
C GLN A 13 -6.71 -16.86 -20.54
N GLN A 14 -7.43 -16.05 -19.76
CA GLN A 14 -8.11 -16.50 -18.56
C GLN A 14 -9.31 -17.41 -18.90
N GLU A 15 -10.04 -17.13 -19.98
CA GLU A 15 -11.10 -18.00 -20.51
C GLU A 15 -10.55 -19.33 -21.06
N GLU A 16 -9.44 -19.31 -21.80
CA GLU A 16 -8.76 -20.52 -22.29
C GLU A 16 -8.27 -21.41 -21.13
N MET A 17 -7.71 -20.81 -20.08
CA MET A 17 -7.32 -21.54 -18.87
C MET A 17 -8.51 -22.10 -18.11
N ARG A 18 -9.62 -21.35 -17.98
CA ARG A 18 -10.87 -21.85 -17.37
C ARG A 18 -11.45 -23.02 -18.18
N LEU A 19 -11.50 -22.94 -19.51
CA LEU A 19 -11.92 -24.03 -20.39
C LEU A 19 -11.02 -25.27 -20.28
N LEU A 20 -9.70 -25.08 -20.20
CA LEU A 20 -8.76 -26.18 -19.98
C LEU A 20 -8.93 -26.82 -18.60
N TRP A 21 -9.21 -26.02 -17.56
CA TRP A 21 -9.45 -26.52 -16.20
C TRP A 21 -10.76 -27.30 -16.12
N VAL A 22 -11.85 -26.78 -16.71
CA VAL A 22 -13.15 -27.47 -16.81
C VAL A 22 -13.02 -28.77 -17.61
N LEU A 23 -12.29 -28.76 -18.73
CA LEU A 23 -12.01 -29.99 -19.49
C LEU A 23 -11.17 -30.99 -18.69
N LEU A 24 -10.21 -30.53 -17.89
CA LEU A 24 -9.36 -31.40 -17.08
C LEU A 24 -10.13 -32.00 -15.91
N VAL A 25 -11.00 -31.23 -15.24
CA VAL A 25 -11.94 -31.71 -14.24
C VAL A 25 -12.94 -32.69 -14.85
N ALA A 26 -13.53 -32.37 -16.01
CA ALA A 26 -14.44 -33.27 -16.72
C ALA A 26 -13.76 -34.60 -17.11
N VAL A 27 -12.51 -34.56 -17.58
CA VAL A 27 -11.72 -35.76 -17.90
C VAL A 27 -11.39 -36.56 -16.64
N LEU A 28 -11.11 -35.92 -15.50
CA LEU A 28 -10.88 -36.60 -14.23
C LEU A 28 -12.16 -37.22 -13.67
N VAL A 29 -13.30 -36.56 -13.79
CA VAL A 29 -14.62 -37.05 -13.36
C VAL A 29 -15.10 -38.21 -14.24
N VAL A 30 -14.94 -38.10 -15.57
CA VAL A 30 -15.23 -39.20 -16.52
C VAL A 30 -14.24 -40.35 -16.34
N GLY A 31 -12.97 -40.07 -16.08
CA GLY A 31 -11.93 -41.05 -15.79
C GLY A 31 -12.20 -41.84 -14.51
N ALA A 32 -12.67 -41.17 -13.46
CA ALA A 32 -13.11 -41.81 -12.21
C ALA A 32 -14.36 -42.68 -12.45
N SER A 33 -15.33 -42.20 -13.24
CA SER A 33 -16.56 -42.91 -13.57
C SER A 33 -16.32 -44.16 -14.44
N ALA A 34 -15.35 -44.11 -15.36
CA ALA A 34 -14.95 -45.24 -16.21
C ALA A 34 -14.14 -46.31 -15.44
N ASN A 35 -13.44 -45.92 -14.37
CA ASN A 35 -12.68 -46.85 -13.52
C ASN A 35 -13.59 -47.57 -12.50
N VAL A 36 -14.66 -46.92 -12.05
CA VAL A 36 -15.71 -47.52 -11.19
C VAL A 36 -16.55 -48.54 -11.97
N THR A 37 -16.86 -48.28 -13.25
CA THR A 37 -17.66 -49.19 -14.09
C THR A 37 -16.89 -50.40 -14.63
N LYS A 38 -15.55 -50.35 -14.73
CA LYS A 38 -14.74 -51.52 -15.15
C LYS A 38 -14.39 -52.50 -14.02
N LYS A 39 -14.47 -52.09 -12.76
CA LYS A 39 -14.13 -52.98 -11.61
C LYS A 39 -15.29 -53.82 -11.08
N THR A 40 -16.53 -53.58 -11.53
CA THR A 40 -17.75 -54.23 -11.01
C THR A 40 -18.47 -55.11 -12.03
N HIS A 41 -17.71 -55.80 -12.91
CA HIS A 41 -18.27 -56.90 -13.71
C HIS A 41 -17.66 -58.25 -13.33
N LYS A 42 -17.45 -58.52 -12.02
CA LYS A 42 -17.21 -59.89 -11.53
C LYS A 42 -17.29 -60.01 -10.00
N LYS A 43 -18.50 -60.21 -9.49
CA LYS A 43 -18.92 -61.16 -8.43
C LYS A 43 -20.12 -60.60 -7.68
N ALA A 44 -21.00 -61.53 -7.29
CA ALA A 44 -22.27 -61.28 -6.64
C ALA A 44 -22.15 -60.27 -5.48
N THR A 45 -22.84 -59.14 -5.62
CA THR A 45 -22.92 -58.10 -4.60
C THR A 45 -23.91 -58.51 -3.51
N THR A 46 -23.46 -58.40 -2.27
CA THR A 46 -24.30 -58.63 -1.09
C THR A 46 -25.38 -57.55 -0.97
N ALA A 47 -26.48 -57.84 -0.26
CA ALA A 47 -27.60 -56.89 -0.13
C ALA A 47 -27.20 -55.56 0.52
N GLU A 48 -26.15 -55.56 1.36
CA GLU A 48 -25.58 -54.35 1.97
C GLU A 48 -24.84 -53.46 0.96
N GLU A 49 -24.07 -54.06 0.04
CA GLU A 49 -23.36 -53.29 -1.00
C GLU A 49 -24.33 -52.64 -1.99
N LYS A 50 -25.47 -53.29 -2.28
CA LYS A 50 -26.52 -52.68 -3.12
C LYS A 50 -27.14 -51.46 -2.44
N LYS A 51 -27.43 -51.55 -1.14
CA LYS A 51 -27.98 -50.43 -0.37
C LYS A 51 -27.00 -49.26 -0.30
N HIS A 52 -25.72 -49.55 -0.14
CA HIS A 52 -24.66 -48.53 -0.10
C HIS A 52 -24.45 -47.86 -1.46
N PHE A 53 -24.62 -48.61 -2.55
CA PHE A 53 -24.56 -48.06 -3.90
C PHE A 53 -25.76 -47.15 -4.22
N GLU A 54 -26.96 -47.57 -3.80
CA GLU A 54 -28.19 -46.78 -3.92
C GLU A 54 -28.13 -45.47 -3.11
N GLU A 55 -27.46 -45.48 -1.96
CA GLU A 55 -27.19 -44.26 -1.17
C GLU A 55 -26.17 -43.33 -1.84
N ILE A 56 -25.15 -43.89 -2.51
CA ILE A 56 -24.16 -43.12 -3.28
C ILE A 56 -24.81 -42.49 -4.51
N GLU A 57 -25.65 -43.23 -5.25
CA GLU A 57 -26.40 -42.69 -6.39
C GLU A 57 -27.30 -41.53 -5.96
N LYS A 58 -27.99 -41.66 -4.82
CA LYS A 58 -28.81 -40.58 -4.27
C LYS A 58 -27.99 -39.34 -3.89
N LYS A 59 -26.80 -39.52 -3.29
CA LYS A 59 -25.91 -38.40 -2.96
C LYS A 59 -25.36 -37.73 -4.22
N LEU A 60 -25.09 -38.49 -5.27
CA LEU A 60 -24.65 -37.97 -6.56
C LEU A 60 -25.74 -37.14 -7.23
N GLU A 61 -27.00 -37.57 -7.12
CA GLU A 61 -28.15 -36.83 -7.66
C GLU A 61 -28.39 -35.52 -6.93
N ASN A 62 -28.32 -35.53 -5.59
CA ASN A 62 -28.37 -34.30 -4.79
C ASN A 62 -27.20 -33.34 -5.08
N LEU A 63 -26.00 -33.87 -5.37
CA LEU A 63 -24.82 -33.05 -5.66
C LEU A 63 -24.97 -32.32 -7.00
N LYS A 64 -25.59 -32.96 -8.00
CA LYS A 64 -25.89 -32.35 -9.30
C LYS A 64 -26.95 -31.25 -9.18
N GLU A 65 -27.94 -31.45 -8.31
CA GLU A 65 -28.97 -30.43 -8.05
C GLU A 65 -28.36 -29.18 -7.39
N LEU A 66 -27.37 -29.37 -6.51
CA LEU A 66 -26.62 -28.27 -5.89
C LEU A 66 -25.69 -27.56 -6.90
N GLU A 67 -25.10 -28.31 -7.84
CA GLU A 67 -24.26 -27.75 -8.92
C GLU A 67 -25.09 -26.86 -9.85
N GLU A 68 -26.29 -27.31 -10.26
CA GLU A 68 -27.23 -26.49 -11.05
C GLU A 68 -27.77 -25.28 -10.27
N GLU A 69 -27.82 -25.33 -8.93
CA GLU A 69 -28.20 -24.20 -8.08
C GLU A 69 -27.09 -23.15 -8.00
N LEU A 70 -25.85 -23.59 -7.82
CA LEU A 70 -24.69 -22.71 -7.77
C LEU A 70 -24.41 -22.04 -9.14
N GLU A 71 -24.60 -22.76 -10.24
CA GLU A 71 -24.49 -22.17 -11.59
C GLU A 71 -25.51 -21.04 -11.81
N ARG A 72 -26.73 -21.19 -11.29
CA ARG A 72 -27.75 -20.12 -11.34
C ARG A 72 -27.41 -18.92 -10.45
N GLU A 73 -26.78 -19.14 -9.30
CA GLU A 73 -26.33 -18.03 -8.45
C GLU A 73 -25.16 -17.27 -9.09
N LEU A 74 -24.23 -17.96 -9.76
CA LEU A 74 -23.15 -17.34 -10.50
C LEU A 74 -23.64 -16.49 -11.69
N GLU A 75 -24.66 -16.95 -12.41
CA GLU A 75 -25.26 -16.20 -13.53
C GLU A 75 -25.86 -14.86 -13.06
N VAL A 76 -26.45 -14.82 -11.86
CA VAL A 76 -26.98 -13.58 -11.26
C VAL A 76 -25.85 -12.63 -10.86
N VAL A 77 -24.75 -13.15 -10.30
CA VAL A 77 -23.59 -12.32 -9.92
C VAL A 77 -22.91 -11.73 -11.16
N GLU A 78 -22.81 -12.50 -12.26
CA GLU A 78 -22.28 -11.99 -13.53
C GLU A 78 -23.18 -10.89 -14.12
N GLU A 79 -24.51 -11.01 -14.03
CA GLU A 79 -25.44 -9.95 -14.43
C GLU A 79 -25.33 -8.69 -13.55
N GLU A 80 -25.15 -8.83 -12.23
CA GLU A 80 -24.93 -7.70 -11.31
C GLU A 80 -23.60 -6.98 -11.57
N GLU A 81 -22.51 -7.71 -11.87
CA GLU A 81 -21.22 -7.11 -12.24
C GLU A 81 -21.29 -6.37 -13.59
N GLU A 82 -22.06 -6.86 -14.57
CA GLU A 82 -22.27 -6.16 -15.85
C GLU A 82 -23.11 -4.88 -15.67
N GLU A 83 -24.08 -4.85 -14.75
CA GLU A 83 -24.85 -3.65 -14.42
C GLU A 83 -23.98 -2.60 -13.69
N GLU A 84 -23.12 -3.00 -12.74
CA GLU A 84 -22.17 -2.09 -12.07
C GLU A 84 -21.13 -1.52 -13.06
N GLU A 85 -20.55 -2.34 -13.96
CA GLU A 85 -19.62 -1.83 -15.00
C GLU A 85 -20.33 -0.83 -15.93
N ALA A 86 -21.62 -1.02 -16.23
CA ALA A 86 -22.39 -0.10 -17.07
C ALA A 86 -22.73 1.23 -16.38
N GLU A 87 -23.01 1.21 -15.07
CA GLU A 87 -23.23 2.44 -14.28
C GLU A 87 -21.94 3.27 -14.15
N GLU A 88 -20.77 2.63 -13.98
CA GLU A 88 -19.48 3.32 -13.97
C GLU A 88 -19.14 3.94 -15.33
N GLU A 89 -19.43 3.25 -16.44
CA GLU A 89 -19.23 3.81 -17.80
C GLU A 89 -20.17 5.00 -18.09
N GLU A 90 -21.40 5.01 -17.56
CA GLU A 90 -22.31 6.16 -17.67
C GLU A 90 -21.85 7.35 -16.81
N GLU A 91 -21.32 7.13 -15.60
CA GLU A 91 -20.75 8.20 -14.77
C GLU A 91 -19.50 8.83 -15.39
N GLU A 92 -18.60 8.03 -15.99
CA GLU A 92 -17.44 8.56 -16.72
C GLU A 92 -17.86 9.37 -17.95
N ALA A 93 -18.89 8.95 -18.69
CA ALA A 93 -19.39 9.69 -19.85
C ALA A 93 -19.97 11.07 -19.48
N VAL A 94 -20.67 11.18 -18.34
CA VAL A 94 -21.23 12.44 -17.84
C VAL A 94 -20.13 13.43 -17.40
N THR A 95 -19.00 12.93 -16.90
CA THR A 95 -17.85 13.79 -16.56
C THR A 95 -17.11 14.31 -17.79
N GLN A 96 -17.12 13.55 -18.89
CA GLN A 96 -16.48 13.94 -20.15
C GLN A 96 -17.26 15.02 -20.92
N ASP A 97 -18.60 14.96 -20.89
CA ASP A 97 -19.46 15.98 -21.50
C ASP A 97 -19.37 17.35 -20.77
N GLN A 98 -19.00 17.37 -19.48
CA GLN A 98 -18.76 18.61 -18.72
C GLN A 98 -17.41 19.26 -19.00
N GLU A 99 -16.41 18.50 -19.48
CA GLU A 99 -15.10 19.05 -19.85
C GLU A 99 -15.10 19.62 -21.28
N GLU A 100 -15.90 19.09 -22.20
CA GLU A 100 -16.02 19.64 -23.57
C GLU A 100 -16.80 20.97 -23.60
N GLU A 101 -17.80 21.18 -22.73
CA GLU A 101 -18.57 22.44 -22.66
C GLU A 101 -17.73 23.63 -22.11
N VAL A 102 -16.69 23.34 -21.31
CA VAL A 102 -15.75 24.36 -20.76
C VAL A 102 -14.68 24.78 -21.77
N THR A 103 -14.38 23.93 -22.75
CA THR A 103 -13.38 24.23 -23.80
C THR A 103 -13.92 25.10 -24.94
N GLU A 104 -15.22 25.04 -25.26
CA GLU A 104 -15.80 25.90 -26.32
C GLU A 104 -16.01 27.36 -25.87
N GLU A 105 -16.20 27.63 -24.57
CA GLU A 105 -16.32 29.01 -24.06
C GLU A 105 -14.97 29.76 -23.96
N GLN A 106 -13.83 29.04 -23.95
CA GLN A 106 -12.49 29.64 -23.86
C GLN A 106 -11.84 29.94 -25.22
N GLU A 107 -12.36 29.41 -26.33
CA GLU A 107 -11.82 29.68 -27.67
C GLU A 107 -12.41 30.93 -28.34
N GLU A 108 -13.55 31.45 -27.87
CA GLU A 108 -14.12 32.72 -28.40
C GLU A 108 -13.48 33.99 -27.78
N GLU A 109 -12.95 33.95 -26.55
CA GLU A 109 -12.28 35.12 -25.93
C GLU A 109 -10.86 35.38 -26.48
N VAL A 110 -10.21 34.40 -27.13
CA VAL A 110 -8.81 34.52 -27.60
C VAL A 110 -8.69 35.24 -28.96
N THR A 111 -9.80 35.53 -29.64
CA THR A 111 -9.78 36.11 -31.00
C THR A 111 -10.00 37.63 -31.07
N GLU A 112 -10.40 38.29 -29.97
CA GLU A 112 -10.54 39.77 -29.96
C GLU A 112 -9.28 40.51 -29.42
N ASP A 113 -8.39 39.85 -28.68
CA ASP A 113 -7.20 40.50 -28.07
C ASP A 113 -6.00 40.66 -29.03
N GLN A 114 -6.04 40.11 -30.25
CA GLN A 114 -4.90 40.18 -31.20
C GLN A 114 -4.93 41.39 -32.15
N GLU A 115 -5.90 42.30 -32.06
CA GLU A 115 -5.94 43.50 -32.92
C GLU A 115 -5.54 44.81 -32.21
N GLU A 116 -5.33 44.83 -30.89
CA GLU A 116 -4.99 46.07 -30.16
C GLU A 116 -3.49 46.25 -29.82
N GLU A 117 -2.64 45.24 -30.03
CA GLU A 117 -1.19 45.34 -29.74
C GLU A 117 -0.36 46.19 -30.73
N GLU A 118 -0.94 46.71 -31.83
CA GLU A 118 -0.18 47.52 -32.81
C GLU A 118 -0.29 49.05 -32.64
N GLN A 119 -0.96 49.59 -31.61
CA GLN A 119 -1.15 51.06 -31.49
C GLN A 119 -0.59 51.79 -30.27
N GLU A 120 -0.02 51.12 -29.26
CA GLU A 120 0.45 51.82 -28.04
C GLU A 120 1.99 52.00 -27.93
N GLU A 121 2.77 51.83 -29.02
CA GLU A 121 4.20 52.21 -29.01
C GLU A 121 4.47 53.72 -29.11
N GLN A 122 3.45 54.57 -29.16
CA GLN A 122 3.62 56.02 -29.22
C GLN A 122 2.54 56.73 -28.40
N GLU A 123 2.74 56.90 -27.10
CA GLU A 123 2.31 58.08 -26.31
C GLU A 123 2.29 57.78 -24.81
N THR A 124 3.45 57.64 -24.16
CA THR A 124 3.60 57.99 -22.73
C THR A 124 5.07 58.29 -22.42
N GLU A 125 5.67 59.24 -23.15
CA GLU A 125 6.61 60.13 -22.48
C GLU A 125 5.80 61.29 -21.90
N GLU A 126 6.10 61.60 -20.64
CA GLU A 126 5.55 62.67 -19.82
C GLU A 126 4.39 62.30 -18.89
N MET A 127 4.81 62.04 -17.64
CA MET A 127 4.24 62.66 -16.43
C MET A 127 3.12 61.89 -15.71
N SER A 128 3.50 61.00 -14.79
CA SER A 128 3.43 61.28 -13.35
C SER A 128 3.80 60.05 -12.51
N GLU A 129 4.82 60.24 -11.67
CA GLU A 129 4.97 59.71 -10.30
C GLU A 129 4.61 58.23 -10.04
N GLU A 130 5.67 57.41 -10.02
CA GLU A 130 5.93 56.31 -9.07
C GLU A 130 4.77 55.36 -8.75
N TYR A 131 4.66 54.30 -9.54
CA TYR A 131 4.31 52.98 -9.01
C TYR A 131 5.42 52.00 -9.42
N GLN A 132 6.36 51.78 -8.51
CA GLN A 132 7.24 50.61 -8.57
C GLN A 132 6.36 49.38 -8.34
N PRO A 133 6.46 48.30 -9.14
CA PRO A 133 5.93 47.02 -8.72
C PRO A 133 6.63 46.67 -7.40
N GLN A 134 5.89 46.61 -6.31
CA GLN A 134 6.44 46.04 -5.09
C GLN A 134 6.67 44.56 -5.37
N GLU A 135 7.93 44.17 -5.62
CA GLU A 135 8.39 42.85 -5.24
C GLU A 135 8.02 42.68 -3.77
N ASN A 136 7.07 41.78 -3.47
CA ASN A 136 6.63 41.57 -2.11
C ASN A 136 7.78 40.90 -1.34
N PRO A 137 8.47 41.61 -0.43
CA PRO A 137 9.58 41.03 0.32
C PRO A 137 8.97 40.36 1.55
N GLY A 138 9.04 39.02 1.62
CA GLY A 138 8.96 38.33 2.91
C GLY A 138 7.78 37.38 3.08
N ASP A 139 7.82 36.23 2.42
CA ASP A 139 7.34 35.03 3.09
C ASP A 139 8.56 34.27 3.63
N GLY A 140 8.95 34.59 4.87
CA GLY A 140 10.10 33.96 5.54
C GLY A 140 9.94 32.45 5.71
N CYS A 141 8.72 31.92 5.54
CA CYS A 141 8.40 30.51 5.64
C CYS A 141 8.45 29.75 4.31
N LEU A 142 8.67 30.45 3.20
CA LEU A 142 8.76 29.80 1.89
C LEU A 142 9.98 28.85 1.86
N GLY A 143 9.71 27.55 1.69
CA GLY A 143 10.75 26.51 1.62
C GLY A 143 11.31 26.07 2.99
N VAL A 144 10.75 26.53 4.11
CA VAL A 144 11.12 26.06 5.46
C VAL A 144 10.33 24.81 5.79
N TYR A 145 11.03 23.67 5.97
CA TYR A 145 10.43 22.43 6.45
C TYR A 145 10.54 22.34 7.98
N CYS A 146 9.41 22.25 8.66
CA CYS A 146 9.34 22.01 10.10
C CYS A 146 9.00 20.55 10.39
N GLY A 147 9.63 19.98 11.41
CA GLY A 147 9.34 18.62 11.84
C GLY A 147 7.93 18.45 12.42
N ALA A 148 7.54 17.20 12.67
CA ALA A 148 6.22 16.86 13.20
C ALA A 148 5.88 17.66 14.47
N GLY A 149 4.65 18.19 14.55
CA GLY A 149 4.20 19.00 15.69
C GLY A 149 4.65 20.46 15.66
N ARG A 150 5.38 20.88 14.62
CA ARG A 150 5.86 22.26 14.44
C ARG A 150 5.31 22.87 13.14
N MET A 151 5.11 24.19 13.15
CA MET A 151 4.70 25.01 12.03
C MET A 151 5.67 26.18 11.86
N CYS A 152 5.84 26.65 10.63
CA CYS A 152 6.68 27.82 10.39
C CYS A 152 5.94 29.10 10.80
N VAL A 153 6.64 29.97 11.53
CA VAL A 153 6.22 31.32 11.89
C VAL A 153 7.30 32.31 11.48
N VAL A 154 6.91 33.46 10.94
CA VAL A 154 7.85 34.52 10.57
C VAL A 154 8.19 35.34 11.81
N ASN A 155 9.48 35.47 12.12
CA ASN A 155 9.96 36.25 13.26
C ASN A 155 10.01 37.77 12.94
N ASP A 156 10.33 38.60 13.94
CA ASP A 156 10.41 40.07 13.79
C ASP A 156 11.45 40.53 12.74
N ASN A 157 12.39 39.66 12.37
CA ASN A 157 13.43 39.95 11.38
C ASN A 157 13.01 39.57 9.95
N GLY A 158 11.86 38.93 9.78
CA GLY A 158 11.38 38.44 8.49
C GLY A 158 11.87 37.04 8.10
N ASP A 159 12.57 36.33 9.00
CA ASP A 159 13.02 34.95 8.79
C ASP A 159 11.97 33.94 9.30
N GLY A 160 11.81 32.80 8.63
CA GLY A 160 10.95 31.71 9.10
C GLY A 160 11.61 30.86 10.18
N GLU A 161 10.89 30.63 11.27
CA GLU A 161 11.30 29.80 12.41
C GLU A 161 10.23 28.75 12.71
N CYS A 162 10.64 27.55 13.13
CA CYS A 162 9.70 26.47 13.46
C CYS A 162 9.23 26.54 14.91
N ALA A 163 7.99 26.95 15.14
CA ALA A 163 7.33 26.95 16.45
C ALA A 163 6.36 25.76 16.59
N CYS A 164 5.94 25.42 17.80
CA CYS A 164 4.93 24.38 18.00
C CYS A 164 3.58 24.76 17.35
N ILE A 165 2.84 23.76 16.87
CA ILE A 165 1.50 23.96 16.31
C ILE A 165 0.58 24.57 17.38
N ASN A 166 -0.08 25.67 17.04
CA ASN A 166 -0.92 26.39 17.98
C ASN A 166 -2.22 25.63 18.31
N ALA A 167 -2.87 25.09 17.30
CA ALA A 167 -4.09 24.29 17.40
C ALA A 167 -4.15 23.27 16.26
N CYS A 168 -4.70 22.10 16.54
CA CYS A 168 -5.01 21.09 15.53
C CYS A 168 -6.49 21.17 15.15
N ASP A 169 -6.80 20.75 13.93
CA ASP A 169 -8.18 20.57 13.50
C ASP A 169 -8.84 19.42 14.28
N MET A 170 -10.16 19.51 14.45
CA MET A 170 -10.92 18.47 15.13
C MET A 170 -11.12 17.29 14.18
N GLU A 171 -10.57 16.15 14.56
CA GLU A 171 -10.71 14.88 13.85
C GLU A 171 -11.73 13.98 14.57
N ASP A 172 -12.90 13.77 13.94
CA ASP A 172 -13.95 12.91 14.49
C ASP A 172 -13.85 11.45 14.00
N ASP A 173 -13.11 11.18 12.91
CA ASP A 173 -12.93 9.83 12.36
C ASP A 173 -12.06 8.98 13.30
N ALA A 174 -12.63 7.88 13.80
CA ALA A 174 -11.92 6.94 14.67
C ALA A 174 -10.66 6.35 14.02
N ARG A 175 -10.59 6.28 12.69
CA ARG A 175 -9.42 5.80 11.94
C ARG A 175 -8.25 6.78 11.96
N ARG A 176 -8.49 8.07 12.24
CA ARG A 176 -7.47 9.12 12.36
C ARG A 176 -6.89 9.26 13.77
N ARG A 177 -7.48 8.55 14.74
CA ARG A 177 -6.91 8.42 16.09
C ARG A 177 -5.58 7.69 16.03
N VAL A 178 -4.78 7.85 17.07
CA VAL A 178 -3.49 7.18 17.19
C VAL A 178 -3.29 6.63 18.60
N CYS A 179 -2.62 5.49 18.72
CA CYS A 179 -2.20 4.95 19.99
C CYS A 179 -0.73 5.30 20.23
N SER A 180 -0.43 5.89 21.39
CA SER A 180 0.93 6.25 21.77
C SER A 180 1.71 5.08 22.35
N ASN A 181 3.03 5.23 22.45
CA ASN A 181 3.91 4.33 23.18
C ASN A 181 3.60 4.21 24.70
N TYR A 182 2.74 5.07 25.24
CA TYR A 182 2.24 4.99 26.61
C TYR A 182 0.88 4.27 26.71
N ASN A 183 0.42 3.66 25.61
CA ASN A 183 -0.89 3.00 25.50
C ASN A 183 -2.05 3.96 25.78
N GLU A 184 -1.93 5.21 25.33
CA GLU A 184 -2.96 6.24 25.40
C GLU A 184 -3.48 6.57 24.01
N THR A 185 -4.80 6.69 23.87
CA THR A 185 -5.43 7.05 22.60
C THR A 185 -5.52 8.55 22.45
N TRP A 186 -5.01 9.07 21.35
CA TRP A 186 -5.03 10.47 20.97
C TRP A 186 -6.01 10.67 19.80
N MET A 187 -6.66 11.84 19.78
CA MET A 187 -7.68 12.15 18.78
C MET A 187 -7.11 12.24 17.35
N SER A 188 -5.89 12.74 17.22
CA SER A 188 -5.15 12.83 15.96
C SER A 188 -3.65 12.73 16.22
N ASP A 189 -2.91 12.40 15.16
CA ASP A 189 -1.45 12.49 15.12
C ASP A 189 -0.96 13.92 15.38
N CYS A 190 -1.66 14.93 14.85
CA CYS A 190 -1.36 16.34 15.11
C CYS A 190 -1.34 16.66 16.61
N GLU A 191 -2.37 16.27 17.37
CA GLU A 191 -2.44 16.59 18.81
C GLU A 191 -1.32 15.91 19.60
N LEU A 192 -0.97 14.66 19.24
CA LEU A 192 0.14 13.95 19.87
C LEU A 192 1.46 14.66 19.61
N TYR A 193 1.78 15.00 18.36
CA TYR A 193 3.03 15.67 18.03
C TYR A 193 3.08 17.10 18.58
N ARG A 194 1.94 17.80 18.61
CA ARG A 194 1.81 19.11 19.24
C ARG A 194 2.12 19.03 20.73
N GLN A 195 1.55 18.07 21.47
CA GLN A 195 1.86 17.90 22.89
C GLN A 195 3.33 17.53 23.12
N ARG A 196 3.92 16.68 22.27
CA ARG A 196 5.35 16.42 22.29
C ARG A 196 6.17 17.71 22.17
N CYS A 197 5.87 18.55 21.17
CA CYS A 197 6.57 19.80 20.95
C CYS A 197 6.43 20.74 22.15
N LEU A 198 5.21 20.95 22.66
CA LEU A 198 4.96 21.81 23.82
C LEU A 198 5.74 21.36 25.06
N CYS A 199 5.84 20.06 25.29
CA CYS A 199 6.59 19.50 26.41
C CYS A 199 8.11 19.53 26.19
N GLU A 200 8.59 19.42 24.95
CA GLU A 200 10.00 19.65 24.59
C GLU A 200 10.45 21.09 24.86
N GLU A 201 9.57 22.07 24.61
CA GLU A 201 9.82 23.51 24.82
C GLU A 201 9.48 24.00 26.25
N GLU A 202 9.07 23.09 27.15
CA GLU A 202 8.64 23.42 28.53
C GLU A 202 7.49 24.46 28.58
N ASP A 203 6.60 24.46 27.58
CA ASP A 203 5.47 25.38 27.50
C ASP A 203 4.42 25.10 28.60
N PRO A 204 3.79 26.13 29.20
CA PRO A 204 2.73 25.95 30.19
C PRO A 204 1.52 25.12 29.73
N SER A 205 1.33 24.96 28.42
CA SER A 205 0.26 24.19 27.78
C SER A 205 0.59 22.70 27.63
N CYS A 206 1.80 22.28 28.02
CA CYS A 206 2.17 20.86 28.14
C CYS A 206 1.31 20.19 29.22
N LEU A 207 0.60 19.12 28.84
CA LEU A 207 -0.30 18.40 29.76
C LEU A 207 0.46 17.51 30.75
N ASP A 208 1.52 16.83 30.29
CA ASP A 208 2.35 15.92 31.07
C ASP A 208 3.80 16.00 30.58
N PRO A 209 4.79 16.27 31.45
CA PRO A 209 6.21 16.26 31.09
C PRO A 209 6.70 14.96 30.41
N GLU A 210 6.08 13.81 30.70
CA GLU A 210 6.41 12.53 30.05
C GLU A 210 6.10 12.57 28.54
N ASN A 211 5.18 13.43 28.09
CA ASN A 211 4.87 13.59 26.68
C ASN A 211 6.04 14.13 25.85
N ARG A 212 7.14 14.57 26.47
CA ARG A 212 8.37 14.92 25.74
C ARG A 212 8.88 13.78 24.85
N HIS A 213 8.63 12.52 25.24
CA HIS A 213 9.07 11.33 24.50
C HIS A 213 7.91 10.56 23.86
N VAL A 214 6.70 11.14 23.85
CA VAL A 214 5.54 10.51 23.23
C VAL A 214 5.74 10.40 21.72
N HIS A 215 5.39 9.24 21.18
CA HIS A 215 5.34 9.00 19.75
C HIS A 215 4.22 8.01 19.46
N ILE A 216 3.78 8.02 18.20
CA ILE A 216 2.79 7.08 17.72
C ILE A 216 3.42 5.68 17.71
N GLU A 217 2.75 4.72 18.34
CA GLU A 217 3.09 3.31 18.21
C GLU A 217 2.38 2.72 16.97
N TYR A 218 1.10 3.06 16.79
CA TYR A 218 0.30 2.69 15.61
C TYR A 218 -0.93 3.59 15.41
N TYR A 219 -1.52 3.53 14.21
CA TYR A 219 -2.73 4.28 13.85
C TYR A 219 -4.01 3.53 14.26
N GLY A 220 -4.99 4.28 14.75
CA GLY A 220 -6.21 3.80 15.36
C GLY A 220 -6.21 3.94 16.88
N GLU A 221 -7.28 3.47 17.52
CA GLU A 221 -7.40 3.50 18.98
C GLU A 221 -6.50 2.46 19.66
N CYS A 222 -6.17 2.69 20.92
CA CYS A 222 -5.45 1.71 21.72
C CYS A 222 -6.30 0.45 21.93
N GLN A 223 -5.71 -0.71 21.67
CA GLN A 223 -6.34 -2.01 21.70
C GLN A 223 -5.48 -2.97 22.51
N GLN A 224 -6.12 -3.97 23.11
CA GLN A 224 -5.41 -5.04 23.80
C GLN A 224 -4.94 -6.06 22.77
N MET A 225 -3.63 -6.13 22.54
CA MET A 225 -3.03 -7.12 21.66
C MET A 225 -2.76 -8.43 22.42
N PRO A 226 -2.90 -9.59 21.75
CA PRO A 226 -2.39 -10.85 22.25
C PRO A 226 -0.87 -10.78 22.49
N GLU A 227 -0.37 -11.55 23.44
CA GLU A 227 1.07 -11.73 23.60
C GLU A 227 1.63 -12.52 22.41
N CYS A 228 2.83 -12.16 21.95
CA CYS A 228 3.56 -12.94 20.96
C CYS A 228 4.10 -14.23 21.59
N VAL A 229 3.66 -15.39 21.11
CA VAL A 229 4.16 -16.68 21.60
C VAL A 229 5.39 -17.13 20.80
N ASP A 230 6.29 -17.87 21.45
CA ASP A 230 7.56 -18.29 20.84
C ASP A 230 7.39 -19.04 19.51
N GLU A 231 6.37 -19.88 19.37
CA GLU A 231 6.07 -20.62 18.13
C GLU A 231 5.63 -19.69 16.98
N GLU A 232 4.86 -18.64 17.29
CA GLU A 232 4.44 -17.62 16.31
C GLU A 232 5.62 -16.74 15.90
N LEU A 233 6.49 -16.39 16.86
CA LEU A 233 7.70 -15.62 16.63
C LEU A 233 8.72 -16.39 15.77
N GLU A 234 8.82 -17.71 15.94
CA GLU A 234 9.73 -18.55 15.14
C GLU A 234 9.29 -18.59 13.65
N ASP A 235 7.98 -18.62 13.40
CA ASP A 235 7.42 -18.62 12.03
C ASP A 235 7.31 -17.22 11.41
N PHE A 236 7.27 -16.16 12.23
CA PHE A 236 7.08 -14.78 11.78
C PHE A 236 8.05 -14.33 10.66
N PRO A 237 9.38 -14.57 10.73
CA PRO A 237 10.32 -14.13 9.69
C PRO A 237 9.96 -14.67 8.30
N ARG A 238 9.47 -15.91 8.22
CA ARG A 238 9.04 -16.53 6.96
C ARG A 238 7.79 -15.82 6.42
N ARG A 239 6.76 -15.64 7.26
CA ARG A 239 5.52 -14.95 6.86
C ARG A 239 5.76 -13.52 6.44
N MET A 240 6.63 -12.80 7.15
CA MET A 240 7.00 -11.44 6.80
C MET A 240 7.71 -11.39 5.45
N SER A 241 8.64 -12.31 5.17
CA SER A 241 9.33 -12.37 3.88
C SER A 241 8.37 -12.68 2.72
N GLU A 242 7.41 -13.59 2.94
CA GLU A 242 6.35 -13.90 1.98
C GLU A 242 5.45 -12.68 1.72
N TRP A 243 5.04 -12.00 2.78
CA TRP A 243 4.24 -10.80 2.69
C TRP A 243 4.97 -9.68 1.96
N LEU A 244 6.24 -9.42 2.28
CA LEU A 244 7.06 -8.40 1.61
C LEU A 244 7.18 -8.65 0.10
N PHE A 245 7.30 -9.90 -0.32
CA PHE A 245 7.33 -10.22 -1.75
C PHE A 245 5.99 -9.91 -2.43
N HIS A 246 4.86 -10.20 -1.78
CA HIS A 246 3.56 -9.79 -2.32
C HIS A 246 3.41 -8.28 -2.41
N ILE A 247 3.91 -7.52 -1.42
CA ILE A 247 3.95 -6.06 -1.49
C ILE A 247 4.82 -5.59 -2.66
N MET A 248 6.01 -6.17 -2.84
CA MET A 248 6.91 -5.85 -3.95
C MET A 248 6.23 -6.09 -5.31
N ARG A 249 5.49 -7.19 -5.45
CA ARG A 249 4.73 -7.50 -6.66
C ARG A 249 3.60 -6.51 -6.91
N ASP A 250 2.78 -6.20 -5.89
CA ASP A 250 1.70 -5.21 -6.00
C ASP A 250 2.25 -3.82 -6.39
N MET A 251 3.38 -3.42 -5.83
CA MET A 251 4.05 -2.17 -6.20
C MET A 251 4.60 -2.19 -7.64
N ALA A 252 5.08 -3.34 -8.13
CA ALA A 252 5.52 -3.50 -9.51
C ALA A 252 4.34 -3.40 -10.50
N GLU A 253 3.21 -4.03 -10.17
CA GLU A 253 1.96 -3.98 -10.95
C GLU A 253 1.39 -2.56 -11.02
N ARG A 254 1.43 -1.80 -9.92
CA ARG A 254 0.95 -0.40 -9.84
C ARG A 254 1.93 0.64 -10.38
N HIS A 255 3.10 0.21 -10.87
CA HIS A 255 4.16 1.10 -11.35
C HIS A 255 4.68 2.10 -10.28
N THR A 256 4.60 1.75 -9.00
CA THR A 256 5.15 2.55 -7.89
C THR A 256 6.56 2.10 -7.48
N LEU A 257 7.04 1.01 -8.07
CA LEU A 257 8.37 0.45 -7.85
C LEU A 257 9.35 0.95 -8.93
N SER A 258 10.58 1.30 -8.56
CA SER A 258 11.59 1.75 -9.53
C SER A 258 11.93 0.67 -10.57
N GLU A 259 12.36 1.06 -11.77
CA GLU A 259 12.70 0.11 -12.84
C GLU A 259 13.76 -0.91 -12.39
N HIS A 260 14.70 -0.49 -11.55
CA HIS A 260 15.70 -1.37 -10.97
C HIS A 260 15.06 -2.53 -10.18
N TYR A 261 14.09 -2.22 -9.33
CA TYR A 261 13.41 -3.20 -8.49
C TYR A 261 12.36 -4.01 -9.24
N VAL A 262 11.72 -3.47 -10.28
CA VAL A 262 10.83 -4.23 -11.18
C VAL A 262 11.59 -5.39 -11.84
N ARG A 263 12.84 -5.16 -12.26
CA ARG A 263 13.67 -6.25 -12.82
C ARG A 263 13.99 -7.32 -11.78
N LEU A 264 14.25 -6.90 -10.54
CA LEU A 264 14.55 -7.83 -9.44
C LEU A 264 13.32 -8.66 -9.07
N GLU A 265 12.16 -8.02 -8.96
CA GLU A 265 10.87 -8.69 -8.75
C GLU A 265 10.65 -9.79 -9.80
N ARG A 266 10.81 -9.50 -11.09
CA ARG A 266 10.70 -10.49 -12.18
C ARG A 266 11.68 -11.64 -12.06
N GLU A 267 12.95 -11.36 -11.74
CA GLU A 267 13.95 -12.41 -11.50
C GLU A 267 13.59 -13.30 -10.30
N ALA A 268 12.94 -12.71 -9.30
CA ALA A 268 12.45 -13.40 -8.13
C ALA A 268 11.23 -14.28 -8.48
N GLU A 269 10.29 -13.84 -9.31
CA GLU A 269 9.19 -14.69 -9.78
C GLU A 269 9.68 -15.99 -10.45
N GLU A 270 10.77 -15.92 -11.21
CA GLU A 270 11.35 -17.08 -11.91
C GLU A 270 12.09 -18.07 -11.00
N ASP A 271 12.60 -17.63 -9.84
CA ASP A 271 13.40 -18.45 -8.93
C ASP A 271 12.90 -18.35 -7.47
N PRO A 272 12.21 -19.39 -6.96
CA PRO A 272 11.70 -19.43 -5.60
C PRO A 272 12.75 -19.20 -4.51
N LYS A 273 14.04 -19.46 -4.80
CA LYS A 273 15.12 -19.20 -3.83
C LYS A 273 15.47 -17.72 -3.70
N LYS A 274 15.10 -16.90 -4.68
CA LYS A 274 15.36 -15.45 -4.70
C LYS A 274 14.15 -14.63 -4.26
N GLN A 275 12.93 -15.18 -4.33
CA GLN A 275 11.67 -14.50 -3.99
C GLN A 275 11.77 -13.75 -2.67
N TRP A 276 12.11 -14.48 -1.62
CA TRP A 276 12.13 -13.94 -0.27
C TRP A 276 13.35 -13.05 -0.03
N SER A 277 14.53 -13.43 -0.55
CA SER A 277 15.75 -12.68 -0.30
C SER A 277 15.77 -11.32 -0.99
N TYR A 278 15.25 -11.23 -2.22
CA TYR A 278 15.15 -9.95 -2.94
C TYR A 278 14.15 -9.02 -2.26
N ALA A 279 12.98 -9.53 -1.87
CA ALA A 279 11.96 -8.71 -1.20
C ALA A 279 12.43 -8.18 0.16
N VAL A 280 13.09 -9.03 0.96
CA VAL A 280 13.64 -8.65 2.26
C VAL A 280 14.69 -7.55 2.13
N VAL A 281 15.62 -7.69 1.19
CA VAL A 281 16.70 -6.71 0.98
C VAL A 281 16.16 -5.42 0.37
N TRP A 282 15.29 -5.53 -0.64
CA TRP A 282 14.60 -4.38 -1.22
C TRP A 282 13.92 -3.56 -0.14
N LYS A 283 13.17 -4.21 0.76
CA LYS A 283 12.45 -3.50 1.80
C LYS A 283 13.39 -2.74 2.73
N TRP A 284 14.51 -3.34 3.13
CA TRP A 284 15.49 -2.64 3.95
C TRP A 284 16.08 -1.42 3.23
N CYS A 285 16.42 -1.56 1.93
CA CYS A 285 16.91 -0.43 1.14
C CYS A 285 15.88 0.70 1.01
N GLU A 286 14.58 0.36 0.93
CA GLU A 286 13.50 1.34 0.85
C GLU A 286 13.26 2.07 2.19
N LEU A 287 13.48 1.39 3.32
CA LEU A 287 13.39 1.99 4.64
C LEU A 287 14.58 2.92 4.95
N ASP A 288 15.80 2.61 4.49
CA ASP A 288 17.01 3.47 4.57
C ASP A 288 16.88 4.65 3.59
N SER A 289 16.05 5.64 3.94
CA SER A 289 15.60 6.70 3.02
C SER A 289 16.30 8.04 3.26
N HIS A 290 16.23 8.59 4.47
CA HIS A 290 16.85 9.87 4.81
C HIS A 290 17.12 10.00 6.32
N PRO A 291 18.40 10.16 6.73
CA PRO A 291 19.59 10.12 5.89
C PRO A 291 19.91 8.69 5.42
N LYS A 292 20.39 8.52 4.17
CA LYS A 292 20.86 7.22 3.66
C LYS A 292 22.18 6.80 4.29
N ASP A 293 22.14 6.34 5.53
CA ASP A 293 23.31 6.10 6.38
C ASP A 293 23.68 4.62 6.56
N LYS A 294 23.00 3.73 5.81
CA LYS A 294 23.16 2.27 5.87
C LYS A 294 22.66 1.66 7.18
N THR A 295 21.77 2.35 7.88
CA THR A 295 21.04 1.82 9.03
C THR A 295 19.57 2.18 8.89
N VAL A 296 18.70 1.39 9.52
CA VAL A 296 17.27 1.71 9.58
C VAL A 296 16.93 2.04 11.03
N SER A 297 16.57 3.29 11.27
CA SER A 297 16.17 3.79 12.58
C SER A 297 14.76 3.34 12.97
N ARG A 298 14.40 3.46 14.25
CA ARG A 298 13.02 3.23 14.72
C ARG A 298 11.98 4.08 13.95
N HIS A 299 12.34 5.28 13.53
CA HIS A 299 11.46 6.15 12.76
C HIS A 299 11.25 5.62 11.33
N GLU A 300 12.31 5.12 10.70
CA GLU A 300 12.24 4.52 9.37
C GLU A 300 11.52 3.17 9.36
N LEU A 301 11.49 2.43 10.46
CA LEU A 301 10.65 1.22 10.59
C LEU A 301 9.16 1.52 10.69
N PHE A 302 8.77 2.76 10.97
CA PHE A 302 7.38 3.10 11.24
C PHE A 302 6.39 2.71 10.12
N PRO A 303 6.69 2.87 8.82
CA PRO A 303 5.81 2.46 7.73
C PRO A 303 5.51 0.96 7.66
N ILE A 304 6.33 0.10 8.28
CA ILE A 304 6.02 -1.33 8.42
C ILE A 304 5.48 -1.68 9.79
N ARG A 305 6.00 -1.03 10.85
CA ARG A 305 5.61 -1.35 12.22
C ARG A 305 4.16 -0.96 12.47
N ALA A 306 3.81 0.30 12.23
CA ALA A 306 2.51 0.83 12.61
C ALA A 306 1.32 0.15 11.90
N PRO A 307 1.35 -0.10 10.57
CA PRO A 307 0.22 -0.76 9.91
C PRO A 307 0.05 -2.24 10.30
N LEU A 308 1.13 -2.93 10.64
CA LEU A 308 1.10 -4.35 11.00
C LEU A 308 0.86 -4.58 12.49
N TYR A 309 1.09 -3.58 13.33
CA TYR A 309 1.04 -3.71 14.79
C TYR A 309 -0.26 -4.30 15.33
N THR A 310 -1.39 -3.94 14.73
CA THR A 310 -2.72 -4.45 15.11
C THR A 310 -3.13 -5.73 14.39
N LEU A 311 -2.45 -6.05 13.29
CA LEU A 311 -2.73 -7.23 12.46
C LEU A 311 -1.86 -8.43 12.84
N GLU A 312 -0.73 -8.16 13.49
CA GLU A 312 0.30 -9.15 13.77
C GLU A 312 0.93 -8.84 15.13
N ASN A 313 0.68 -9.72 16.11
CA ASN A 313 1.06 -9.54 17.51
C ASN A 313 2.57 -9.69 17.78
N CYS A 314 3.32 -10.28 16.86
CA CYS A 314 4.75 -10.51 16.95
C CYS A 314 5.60 -9.47 16.22
N VAL A 315 5.03 -8.60 15.38
CA VAL A 315 5.82 -7.63 14.59
C VAL A 315 6.72 -6.76 15.45
N ALA A 316 6.22 -6.28 16.59
CA ALA A 316 6.99 -5.46 17.51
C ALA A 316 8.18 -6.24 18.09
N THR A 317 7.91 -7.41 18.68
CA THR A 317 8.92 -8.28 19.27
C THR A 317 9.95 -8.74 18.24
N PHE A 318 9.52 -9.03 17.02
CA PHE A 318 10.41 -9.40 15.93
C PHE A 318 11.35 -8.26 15.54
N LEU A 319 10.80 -7.06 15.26
CA LEU A 319 11.61 -5.91 14.86
C LEU A 319 12.59 -5.50 15.96
N ASP A 320 12.16 -5.53 17.22
CA ASP A 320 13.02 -5.24 18.37
C ASP A 320 14.13 -6.31 18.51
N SER A 321 13.86 -7.58 18.13
CA SER A 321 14.88 -8.65 18.14
C SER A 321 15.93 -8.54 17.02
N CYS A 322 15.65 -7.74 15.99
CA CYS A 322 16.60 -7.50 14.90
C CYS A 322 17.75 -6.59 15.35
N ASP A 323 17.53 -5.70 16.32
CA ASP A 323 18.59 -4.86 16.91
C ASP A 323 19.38 -5.68 17.94
N THR A 324 20.45 -6.34 17.49
CA THR A 324 21.17 -7.31 18.32
C THR A 324 22.16 -6.66 19.29
N ASN A 325 22.57 -5.43 19.00
CA ASN A 325 23.54 -4.66 19.78
C ASN A 325 22.89 -3.53 20.61
N ASP A 326 21.57 -3.35 20.51
CA ASP A 326 20.74 -2.37 21.25
C ASP A 326 21.19 -0.92 20.98
N ASP A 327 21.64 -0.64 19.75
CA ASP A 327 22.07 0.69 19.33
C ASP A 327 20.95 1.53 18.70
N HIS A 328 19.73 0.99 18.65
CA HIS A 328 18.51 1.56 18.06
C HIS A 328 18.58 1.78 16.55
N ALA A 329 19.49 1.07 15.87
CA ALA A 329 19.70 1.17 14.43
C ALA A 329 19.91 -0.22 13.81
N ILE A 330 19.06 -0.61 12.86
CA ILE A 330 19.15 -1.95 12.25
C ILE A 330 20.03 -1.89 11.01
N THR A 331 21.19 -2.53 11.06
CA THR A 331 22.05 -2.71 9.88
C THR A 331 21.49 -3.75 8.91
N LEU A 332 21.91 -3.72 7.64
CA LEU A 332 21.51 -4.76 6.67
C LEU A 332 21.87 -6.18 7.14
N ARG A 333 23.01 -6.33 7.84
CA ARG A 333 23.47 -7.62 8.35
C ARG A 333 22.53 -8.14 9.46
N GLU A 334 22.10 -7.26 10.35
CA GLU A 334 21.14 -7.58 11.40
C GLU A 334 19.77 -7.93 10.85
N TRP A 335 19.26 -7.09 9.94
CA TRP A 335 18.01 -7.32 9.23
C TRP A 335 17.99 -8.69 8.54
N ALA A 336 19.01 -8.97 7.73
CA ALA A 336 19.14 -10.24 7.03
C ALA A 336 19.25 -11.45 7.99
N THR A 337 19.92 -11.27 9.13
CA THR A 337 20.06 -12.32 10.14
C THR A 337 18.72 -12.61 10.82
N CYS A 338 17.96 -11.58 11.19
CA CYS A 338 16.67 -11.78 11.85
C CYS A 338 15.61 -12.34 10.88
N THR A 339 15.64 -11.96 9.60
CA THR A 339 14.79 -12.53 8.53
C THR A 339 15.26 -13.89 8.00
N LYS A 340 16.31 -14.48 8.60
CA LYS A 340 16.85 -15.82 8.26
C LYS A 340 17.40 -15.95 6.84
N LEU A 341 17.97 -14.88 6.28
CA LEU A 341 18.72 -14.96 5.02
C LEU A 341 20.04 -15.73 5.21
N SER A 342 20.50 -16.38 4.15
CA SER A 342 21.76 -17.12 4.18
C SER A 342 22.97 -16.17 4.08
N GLU A 343 24.16 -16.61 4.52
CA GLU A 343 25.39 -15.83 4.33
C GLU A 343 25.73 -15.62 2.84
N ASP A 344 25.40 -16.60 1.99
CA ASP A 344 25.57 -16.48 0.53
C ASP A 344 24.69 -15.35 -0.05
N ASP A 345 23.48 -15.17 0.51
CA ASP A 345 22.60 -14.05 0.16
C ASP A 345 23.24 -12.73 0.62
N LEU A 346 23.72 -12.66 1.86
CA LEU A 346 24.35 -11.47 2.42
C LEU A 346 25.53 -10.94 1.58
N GLU A 347 26.43 -11.84 1.14
CA GLU A 347 27.55 -11.46 0.27
C GLU A 347 27.08 -10.92 -1.08
N LYS A 348 25.97 -11.45 -1.62
CA LYS A 348 25.39 -10.99 -2.88
C LYS A 348 24.76 -9.61 -2.76
N PHE A 349 24.20 -9.27 -1.59
CA PHE A 349 23.40 -8.08 -1.40
C PHE A 349 24.11 -6.89 -0.74
N GLU A 350 25.39 -7.03 -0.38
CA GLU A 350 26.17 -5.98 0.31
C GLU A 350 26.14 -4.61 -0.40
N ASN A 351 26.07 -4.60 -1.73
CA ASN A 351 26.02 -3.39 -2.55
C ASN A 351 24.66 -3.17 -3.25
N PHE A 352 23.63 -3.91 -2.86
CA PHE A 352 22.34 -3.89 -3.56
C PHE A 352 21.63 -2.54 -3.47
N CYS A 353 21.71 -1.89 -2.30
CA CYS A 353 21.10 -0.58 -2.10
C CYS A 353 21.87 0.57 -2.78
N GLU A 354 23.05 0.32 -3.34
CA GLU A 354 23.89 1.38 -3.94
C GLU A 354 23.29 1.93 -5.24
N GLY A 355 22.49 1.12 -5.96
CA GLY A 355 21.76 1.57 -7.16
C GLY A 355 20.72 2.67 -6.91
N MET A 356 20.28 2.87 -5.66
CA MET A 356 19.32 3.92 -5.26
C MET A 356 19.97 5.19 -4.72
N ARG A 357 21.30 5.24 -4.60
CA ARG A 357 21.98 6.39 -3.99
C ARG A 357 22.24 7.53 -4.99
N GLU A 358 22.01 7.28 -6.28
CA GLU A 358 22.33 8.19 -7.39
C GLU A 358 21.12 8.63 -8.23
N GLU A 359 19.91 8.15 -7.92
CA GLU A 359 18.66 8.54 -8.59
C GLU A 359 17.87 9.59 -7.81
#